data_AF-A0A2E2YJV4-F1
#
_entry.id   AF-A0A2E2YJV4-F1
#
_cell.length_a   1.000
_cell.length_b   1.000
_cell.length_c   1.000
_cell.angle_alpha   90.00
_cell.angle_beta   90.00
_cell.angle_gamma   90.00
#
_symmetry.space_group_name_H-M   'P 1'
#
loop_
_entity.id
_entity.type
_entity.pdbx_description
1 polymer ?
#
loop_
_entity_poly.entity_id
_entity_poly.type
_entity_poly.pdbx_seq_one_letter_code
_entity_poly.pdbx_strand_id
1 'polypeptide(L)'
;EIATYLASGVDLFLCETMSGANEAAAAAEAASKFGKPVWVSWTLRDEGDGLLRSGETLDLALSKIENLPVEAVLLNCCDVSTIGNVMPSLRSKTTRMIGAYANSFTPISKDWKRDGDHLRELRELNPEDYAHQALQWCTNGAQIVGGCCGIGPVHIAHMRSAIDQKE
;
A
#
# COMPACT_ATOMS: atom_id res chain seq x y z
N GLU A 1 -9.24 -10.98 17.98
CA GLU A 1 -10.71 -11.08 17.88
C GLU A 1 -11.20 -11.01 16.44
N ILE A 2 -10.91 -9.94 15.69
CA ILE A 2 -11.35 -9.79 14.27
C ILE A 2 -10.92 -10.98 13.40
N ALA A 3 -9.64 -11.34 13.40
CA ALA A 3 -9.12 -12.45 12.58
C ALA A 3 -9.78 -13.80 12.90
N THR A 4 -10.25 -14.01 14.13
CA THR A 4 -10.97 -15.23 14.54
C THR A 4 -12.26 -15.43 13.75
N TYR A 5 -13.03 -14.36 13.52
CA TYR A 5 -14.31 -14.45 12.81
C TYR A 5 -14.14 -14.50 11.29
N LEU A 6 -13.02 -13.99 10.77
CA LEU A 6 -12.78 -13.89 9.32
C LEU A 6 -12.04 -15.09 8.74
N ALA A 7 -11.20 -15.78 9.53
CA ALA A 7 -10.24 -16.76 9.03
C ALA A 7 -10.85 -17.88 8.17
N SER A 8 -12.07 -18.32 8.47
CA SER A 8 -12.74 -19.39 7.70
C SER A 8 -13.25 -18.93 6.33
N GLY A 9 -13.41 -17.62 6.11
CA GLY A 9 -14.01 -17.06 4.89
C GLY A 9 -13.06 -16.27 4.00
N VAL A 10 -11.77 -16.19 4.34
CA VAL A 10 -10.78 -15.43 3.58
C VAL A 10 -9.62 -16.30 3.11
N ASP A 11 -9.06 -15.91 1.96
CA ASP A 11 -7.84 -16.53 1.41
C ASP A 11 -6.58 -15.99 2.07
N LEU A 12 -6.60 -14.73 2.53
CA LEU A 12 -5.47 -14.05 3.16
C LEU A 12 -5.92 -12.96 4.14
N PHE A 13 -4.99 -12.46 4.95
CA PHE A 13 -5.15 -11.24 5.74
C PHE A 13 -4.24 -10.13 5.19
N LEU A 14 -4.81 -8.95 4.98
CA LEU A 14 -4.08 -7.75 4.61
C LEU A 14 -4.16 -6.73 5.76
N CYS A 15 -3.02 -6.49 6.40
CA CYS A 15 -2.86 -5.40 7.37
C CYS A 15 -2.64 -4.09 6.59
N GLU A 16 -3.74 -3.45 6.20
CA GLU A 16 -3.78 -2.31 5.28
C GLU A 16 -3.60 -0.95 5.97
N THR A 17 -2.93 0.01 5.31
CA THR A 17 -2.77 1.40 5.75
C THR A 17 -2.15 1.53 7.15
N MET A 18 -1.17 0.67 7.46
CA MET A 18 -0.45 0.75 8.73
C MET A 18 0.41 2.01 8.74
N SER A 19 0.32 2.80 9.81
CA SER A 19 1.00 4.10 9.91
C SER A 19 2.35 4.00 10.62
N GLY A 20 2.59 2.92 11.38
CA GLY A 20 3.85 2.68 12.09
C GLY A 20 4.34 1.24 12.02
N ALA A 21 5.62 1.05 12.32
CA ALA A 21 6.30 -0.23 12.21
C ALA A 21 5.83 -1.26 13.27
N ASN A 22 5.74 -0.85 14.53
CA ASN A 22 5.27 -1.72 15.62
C ASN A 22 3.78 -2.07 15.47
N GLU A 23 2.98 -1.13 14.98
CA GLU A 23 1.56 -1.34 14.70
C GLU A 23 1.37 -2.44 13.64
N ALA A 24 2.10 -2.33 12.53
CA ALA A 24 2.11 -3.32 11.46
C ALA A 24 2.55 -4.70 11.94
N ALA A 25 3.63 -4.76 12.72
CA ALA A 25 4.13 -6.02 13.27
C ALA A 25 3.13 -6.68 14.23
N ALA A 26 2.49 -5.90 15.11
CA ALA A 26 1.47 -6.43 16.02
C ALA A 26 0.26 -6.99 15.26
N ALA A 27 -0.20 -6.30 14.22
CA ALA A 27 -1.30 -6.78 13.38
C ALA A 27 -0.92 -8.06 12.61
N ALA A 28 0.28 -8.08 12.02
CA ALA A 28 0.79 -9.23 11.29
C ALA A 28 0.98 -10.45 12.20
N GLU A 29 1.53 -10.27 13.41
CA GLU A 29 1.69 -11.34 14.39
C GLU A 29 0.34 -11.92 14.80
N ALA A 30 -0.66 -11.06 15.04
CA ALA A 30 -2.00 -11.49 15.38
C ALA A 30 -2.65 -12.29 14.24
N ALA A 31 -2.52 -11.84 12.99
CA ALA A 31 -3.05 -12.52 11.81
C ALA A 31 -2.34 -13.85 11.51
N SER A 32 -1.03 -13.93 11.76
CA SER A 32 -0.21 -15.11 11.48
C SER A 32 -0.63 -16.35 12.29
N LYS A 33 -1.33 -16.17 13.41
CA LYS A 33 -1.81 -17.26 14.29
C LYS A 33 -2.90 -18.13 13.63
N PHE A 34 -3.45 -17.71 12.49
CA PHE A 34 -4.56 -18.38 11.81
C PHE A 34 -4.13 -19.23 10.60
N GLY A 35 -2.82 -19.33 10.31
CA GLY A 35 -2.30 -20.18 9.24
C GLY A 35 -2.71 -19.76 7.82
N LYS A 36 -3.12 -18.50 7.65
CA LYS A 36 -3.42 -17.87 6.35
C LYS A 36 -2.26 -16.98 5.91
N PRO A 37 -2.03 -16.80 4.60
CA PRO A 37 -1.13 -15.78 4.08
C PRO A 37 -1.38 -14.41 4.73
N VAL A 38 -0.31 -13.71 5.10
CA VAL A 38 -0.37 -12.38 5.69
C VAL A 38 0.38 -11.39 4.81
N TRP A 39 -0.29 -10.32 4.43
CA TRP A 39 0.27 -9.18 3.71
C TRP A 39 0.27 -7.95 4.60
N VAL A 40 1.30 -7.12 4.49
CA VAL A 40 1.39 -5.85 5.22
C VAL A 40 1.48 -4.71 4.22
N SER A 41 0.66 -3.68 4.39
CA SER A 41 0.70 -2.47 3.57
C SER A 41 0.89 -1.22 4.42
N TRP A 42 1.91 -0.43 4.11
CA TRP A 42 2.19 0.82 4.80
C TRP A 42 1.72 2.03 3.99
N THR A 43 1.33 3.08 4.71
CA THR A 43 1.15 4.41 4.15
C THR A 43 2.34 5.31 4.50
N LEU A 44 2.88 5.97 3.48
CA LEU A 44 4.01 6.89 3.55
C LEU A 44 3.51 8.33 3.62
N ARG A 45 4.38 9.22 4.09
CA ARG A 45 4.08 10.65 4.15
C ARG A 45 4.05 11.28 2.76
N ASP A 46 3.36 12.42 2.68
CA ASP A 46 3.18 13.14 1.41
C ASP A 46 4.41 13.97 1.02
N GLU A 47 5.36 14.16 1.94
CA GLU A 47 6.60 14.92 1.74
C GLU A 47 7.59 14.25 0.77
N GLY A 48 7.34 12.99 0.37
CA GLY A 48 8.19 12.27 -0.58
C GLY A 48 9.54 11.82 -0.02
N ASP A 49 9.70 11.82 1.30
CA ASP A 49 10.92 11.41 2.01
C ASP A 49 11.02 9.88 2.24
N GLY A 50 10.00 9.13 1.83
CA GLY A 50 9.95 7.67 1.96
C GLY A 50 9.73 7.17 3.38
N LEU A 51 9.34 8.04 4.31
CA LEU A 51 9.05 7.68 5.69
C LEU A 51 7.58 7.28 5.86
N LEU A 52 7.32 6.38 6.81
CA LEU A 52 5.96 6.04 7.25
C LEU A 52 5.29 7.28 7.85
N ARG A 53 3.95 7.27 7.97
CA ARG A 53 3.21 8.36 8.65
C ARG A 53 3.68 8.61 10.09
N SER A 54 4.21 7.60 10.78
CA SER A 54 4.87 7.73 12.09
C SER A 54 6.24 8.44 12.06
N GLY A 55 6.82 8.64 10.88
CA GLY A 55 8.19 9.15 10.68
C GLY A 55 9.28 8.08 10.70
N GLU A 56 8.92 6.80 10.84
CA GLU A 56 9.84 5.68 10.81
C GLU A 56 10.30 5.37 9.37
N THR A 57 11.48 4.75 9.21
CA THR A 57 12.00 4.31 7.91
C THR A 57 11.39 2.97 7.49
N LEU A 58 11.38 2.71 6.18
CA LEU A 58 11.02 1.38 5.66
C LEU A 58 11.98 0.28 6.13
N ASP A 59 13.27 0.57 6.34
CA ASP A 59 14.21 -0.41 6.90
C ASP A 59 13.79 -0.85 8.31
N LEU A 60 13.41 0.10 9.16
CA LEU A 60 12.89 -0.20 10.50
C LEU A 60 11.59 -1.01 10.38
N ALA A 61 10.66 -0.60 9.51
CA ALA A 61 9.40 -1.31 9.30
C ALA A 61 9.60 -2.76 8.84
N LEU A 62 10.49 -2.99 7.89
CA LEU A 62 10.85 -4.33 7.41
C LEU A 62 11.50 -5.19 8.50
N SER A 63 12.40 -4.62 9.30
CA SER A 63 13.04 -5.34 10.42
C SER A 63 12.04 -5.84 11.46
N LYS A 64 10.94 -5.08 11.68
CA LYS A 64 9.91 -5.44 12.66
C LYS A 64 9.06 -6.64 12.25
N ILE A 65 9.00 -6.93 10.95
CA ILE A 65 8.26 -8.07 10.41
C ILE A 65 9.18 -9.18 9.89
N GLU A 66 10.50 -9.06 10.08
CA GLU A 66 11.49 -9.96 9.48
C GLU A 66 11.24 -11.44 9.84
N ASN A 67 10.92 -11.69 11.11
CA ASN A 67 10.67 -13.03 11.65
C ASN A 67 9.20 -13.48 11.58
N LEU A 68 8.33 -12.68 10.95
CA LEU A 68 6.92 -13.03 10.76
C LEU A 68 6.71 -13.66 9.37
N PRO A 69 5.73 -14.56 9.21
CA PRO A 69 5.41 -15.21 7.93
C PRO A 69 4.64 -14.26 7.00
N VAL A 70 5.15 -13.04 6.80
CA VAL A 70 4.60 -12.06 5.88
C VAL A 70 5.07 -12.37 4.46
N GLU A 71 4.13 -12.62 3.56
CA GLU A 71 4.40 -13.01 2.17
C GLU A 71 4.57 -11.82 1.23
N ALA A 72 3.84 -10.72 1.50
CA ALA A 72 3.87 -9.52 0.69
C ALA A 72 3.97 -8.24 1.52
N VAL A 73 4.72 -7.26 0.99
CA VAL A 73 4.89 -5.91 1.50
C VAL A 73 4.41 -4.90 0.48
N LEU A 74 3.39 -4.13 0.82
CA LEU A 74 2.73 -3.21 -0.10
C LEU A 74 2.86 -1.76 0.38
N LEU A 75 2.69 -0.82 -0.54
CA LEU A 75 2.51 0.61 -0.25
C LEU A 75 1.12 1.04 -0.71
N ASN A 76 0.32 1.62 0.19
CA ASN A 76 -1.03 2.05 -0.18
C ASN A 76 -1.44 3.38 0.41
N CYS A 77 -2.48 3.96 -0.18
CA CYS A 77 -3.04 5.23 0.24
C CYS A 77 -1.98 6.34 0.35
N CYS A 78 -1.02 6.31 -0.58
CA CYS A 78 0.01 7.33 -0.79
C CYS A 78 -0.22 8.00 -2.14
N ASP A 79 0.46 9.11 -2.37
CA ASP A 79 0.58 9.73 -3.70
C ASP A 79 1.31 8.78 -4.68
N VAL A 80 0.89 8.80 -5.95
CA VAL A 80 1.50 7.99 -7.02
C VAL A 80 3.00 8.21 -7.19
N SER A 81 3.47 9.45 -7.03
CA SER A 81 4.88 9.82 -7.15
C SER A 81 5.70 9.33 -5.96
N THR A 82 5.14 9.38 -4.75
CA THR A 82 5.77 8.81 -3.55
C THR A 82 6.02 7.32 -3.72
N ILE A 83 5.03 6.58 -4.23
CA ILE A 83 5.19 5.15 -4.54
C ILE A 83 6.25 4.94 -5.62
N GLY A 84 6.18 5.69 -6.72
CA GLY A 84 7.13 5.58 -7.83
C GLY A 84 8.58 5.78 -7.39
N ASN A 85 8.84 6.77 -6.54
CA ASN A 85 10.17 7.09 -6.03
C ASN A 85 10.74 6.01 -5.08
N VAL A 86 9.87 5.37 -4.30
CA VAL A 86 10.29 4.44 -3.24
C VAL A 86 10.33 2.99 -3.72
N MET A 87 9.54 2.62 -4.73
CA MET A 87 9.40 1.23 -5.21
C MET A 87 10.75 0.56 -5.54
N PRO A 88 11.70 1.19 -6.28
CA PRO A 88 13.00 0.56 -6.56
C PRO A 88 13.80 0.28 -5.29
N SER A 89 13.77 1.22 -4.33
CA SER A 89 14.45 1.07 -3.04
C SER A 89 13.83 -0.07 -2.23
N LEU A 90 12.49 -0.12 -2.17
CA LEU A 90 11.77 -1.20 -1.51
C LEU A 90 12.12 -2.57 -2.10
N ARG A 91 12.14 -2.70 -3.42
CA ARG A 91 12.55 -3.94 -4.12
C ARG A 91 13.95 -4.39 -3.74
N SER A 92 14.89 -3.47 -3.54
CA SER A 92 16.26 -3.81 -3.14
C SER A 92 16.40 -4.27 -1.69
N LYS A 93 15.40 -3.96 -0.82
CA LYS A 93 15.45 -4.22 0.63
C LYS A 93 14.77 -5.51 1.05
N THR A 94 13.98 -6.15 0.18
CA THR A 94 13.25 -7.37 0.53
C THR A 94 13.16 -8.32 -0.65
N THR A 95 13.15 -9.63 -0.37
CA THR A 95 12.86 -10.68 -1.35
C THR A 95 11.38 -11.03 -1.44
N ARG A 96 10.57 -10.60 -0.46
CA ARG A 96 9.11 -10.78 -0.43
C ARG A 96 8.44 -10.20 -1.67
N MET A 97 7.21 -10.62 -1.94
CA MET A 97 6.39 -9.95 -2.95
C MET A 97 6.22 -8.49 -2.54
N ILE A 98 6.30 -7.57 -3.51
CA ILE A 98 6.03 -6.17 -3.27
C ILE A 98 4.91 -5.68 -4.17
N GLY A 99 4.25 -4.60 -3.76
CA GLY A 99 3.16 -4.06 -4.54
C GLY A 99 2.71 -2.68 -4.09
N ALA A 100 1.78 -2.10 -4.82
CA ALA A 100 1.29 -0.76 -4.53
C ALA A 100 -0.10 -0.46 -5.08
N TYR A 101 -0.81 0.39 -4.36
CA TYR A 101 -2.11 0.93 -4.78
C TYR A 101 -2.34 2.31 -4.15
N ALA A 102 -2.12 3.35 -4.96
CA ALA A 102 -2.18 4.74 -4.53
C ALA A 102 -3.62 5.22 -4.31
N ASN A 103 -3.76 6.38 -3.65
CA ASN A 103 -5.01 7.12 -3.64
C ASN A 103 -5.01 8.23 -4.71
N SER A 104 -6.15 8.87 -4.92
CA SER A 104 -6.29 10.09 -5.74
C SER A 104 -6.68 11.30 -4.89
N PHE A 105 -6.30 11.35 -3.61
CA PHE A 105 -6.59 12.50 -2.76
C PHE A 105 -5.46 13.53 -2.83
N THR A 106 -5.80 14.80 -2.61
CA THR A 106 -4.79 15.84 -2.40
C THR A 106 -4.04 15.62 -1.07
N PRO A 107 -2.78 16.08 -0.95
CA PRO A 107 -2.02 16.00 0.29
C PRO A 107 -2.78 16.60 1.47
N ILE A 108 -2.64 15.99 2.65
CA ILE A 108 -3.28 16.49 3.86
C ILE A 108 -2.47 17.68 4.38
N SER A 109 -3.10 18.85 4.54
CA SER A 109 -2.42 19.99 5.16
C SER A 109 -2.11 19.70 6.64
N LYS A 110 -1.03 20.26 7.17
CA LYS A 110 -0.65 20.06 8.59
C LYS A 110 -1.72 20.52 9.58
N ASP A 111 -2.56 21.46 9.14
CA ASP A 111 -3.65 22.02 9.94
C ASP A 111 -4.97 21.26 9.80
N TRP A 112 -5.00 20.20 8.98
CA TRP A 112 -6.20 19.40 8.77
C TRP A 112 -6.62 18.72 10.07
N LYS A 113 -7.85 19.02 10.49
CA LYS A 113 -8.51 18.37 11.62
C LYS A 113 -9.63 17.51 11.08
N ARG A 114 -9.84 16.34 11.70
CA ARG A 114 -11.04 15.53 11.46
C ARG A 114 -12.18 16.11 12.29
N ASP A 115 -12.74 17.23 11.85
CA ASP A 115 -13.78 17.98 12.57
C ASP A 115 -15.17 17.98 11.90
N GLY A 116 -15.37 17.17 10.85
CA GLY A 116 -16.68 16.99 10.22
C GLY A 116 -16.64 16.31 8.85
N ASP A 117 -17.73 16.47 8.10
CA ASP A 117 -18.03 15.91 6.77
C ASP A 117 -17.25 16.57 5.61
N HIS A 118 -16.07 17.13 5.91
CA HIS A 118 -15.22 17.74 4.90
C HIS A 118 -14.59 16.65 4.04
N LEU A 119 -15.26 16.33 2.93
CA LEU A 119 -14.76 15.44 1.89
C LEU A 119 -13.40 15.96 1.43
N ARG A 120 -12.40 15.08 1.49
CA ARG A 120 -11.06 15.38 0.97
C ARG A 120 -11.17 15.72 -0.52
N GLU A 121 -10.46 16.77 -0.92
CA GLU A 121 -10.35 17.10 -2.34
C GLU A 121 -9.67 15.94 -3.07
N LEU A 122 -10.28 15.54 -4.17
CA LEU A 122 -9.70 14.58 -5.09
C LEU A 122 -8.77 15.33 -6.03
N ARG A 123 -7.56 14.80 -6.23
CA ARG A 123 -6.77 15.14 -7.41
C ARG A 123 -7.40 14.41 -8.60
N GLU A 124 -7.61 15.14 -9.70
CA GLU A 124 -7.91 14.48 -10.95
C GLU A 124 -6.72 13.60 -11.35
N LEU A 125 -6.95 12.30 -11.34
CA LEU A 125 -6.01 11.30 -11.80
C LEU A 125 -6.74 10.49 -12.86
N ASN A 126 -6.47 10.79 -14.11
CA ASN A 126 -7.17 10.14 -15.20
C ASN A 126 -6.81 8.63 -15.23
N PRO A 127 -7.69 7.76 -15.74
CA PRO A 127 -7.49 6.31 -15.71
C PRO A 127 -6.25 5.83 -16.46
N GLU A 128 -5.87 6.51 -17.54
CA GLU A 128 -4.73 6.17 -18.38
C GLU A 128 -3.40 6.51 -17.70
N ASP A 129 -3.29 7.68 -17.10
CA ASP A 129 -2.14 8.11 -16.30
C ASP A 129 -1.95 7.18 -15.11
N TYR A 130 -3.03 6.80 -14.42
CA TYR A 130 -2.95 5.84 -13.32
C TYR A 130 -2.43 4.48 -13.77
N ALA A 131 -2.94 3.98 -14.90
CA ALA A 131 -2.47 2.72 -15.49
C ALA A 131 -0.98 2.80 -15.85
N HIS A 132 -0.51 3.92 -16.41
CA HIS A 132 0.90 4.14 -16.69
C HIS A 132 1.74 4.14 -15.41
N GLN A 133 1.30 4.81 -14.33
CA GLN A 133 2.00 4.76 -13.04
C GLN A 133 2.10 3.33 -12.50
N ALA A 134 1.00 2.55 -12.56
CA ALA A 134 1.00 1.16 -12.14
C ALA A 134 1.98 0.30 -12.95
N LEU A 135 2.06 0.50 -14.28
CA LEU A 135 3.04 -0.19 -15.12
C LEU A 135 4.48 0.14 -14.74
N GLN A 136 4.77 1.39 -14.38
CA GLN A 136 6.09 1.80 -13.89
C GLN A 136 6.41 1.11 -12.56
N TRP A 137 5.46 1.01 -11.64
CA TRP A 137 5.65 0.26 -10.40
C TRP A 137 5.97 -1.22 -10.70
N CYS A 138 5.26 -1.84 -11.65
CA CYS A 138 5.54 -3.21 -12.07
C CYS A 138 6.96 -3.36 -12.67
N THR A 139 7.40 -2.43 -13.50
CA THR A 139 8.79 -2.39 -14.01
C THR A 139 9.80 -2.29 -12.87
N ASN A 140 9.45 -1.60 -11.78
CA ASN A 140 10.28 -1.47 -10.59
C ASN A 140 10.10 -2.63 -9.58
N GLY A 141 9.43 -3.71 -9.97
CA GLY A 141 9.34 -4.96 -9.22
C GLY A 141 8.02 -5.18 -8.45
N ALA A 142 7.02 -4.30 -8.59
CA ALA A 142 5.69 -4.54 -8.05
C ALA A 142 5.01 -5.73 -8.76
N GLN A 143 4.55 -6.68 -7.96
CA GLN A 143 3.81 -7.87 -8.41
C GLN A 143 2.31 -7.77 -8.11
N ILE A 144 1.94 -6.87 -7.20
CA ILE A 144 0.56 -6.62 -6.79
C ILE A 144 0.28 -5.14 -7.03
N VAL A 145 -0.69 -4.83 -7.89
CA VAL A 145 -1.13 -3.44 -8.16
C VAL A 145 -2.63 -3.32 -8.06
N GLY A 146 -3.12 -2.15 -7.65
CA GLY A 146 -4.55 -1.91 -7.42
C GLY A 146 -4.87 -0.44 -7.26
N GLY A 147 -6.00 -0.13 -6.61
CA GLY A 147 -6.43 1.23 -6.29
C GLY A 147 -6.83 1.36 -4.82
N CYS A 148 -6.53 2.51 -4.21
CA CYS A 148 -7.02 2.87 -2.89
C CYS A 148 -8.10 3.96 -3.02
N CYS A 149 -8.19 4.89 -2.08
CA CYS A 149 -9.25 5.90 -2.07
C CYS A 149 -9.26 6.75 -3.35
N GLY A 150 -10.43 6.88 -3.96
CA GLY A 150 -10.65 7.68 -5.17
C GLY A 150 -10.25 7.00 -6.49
N ILE A 151 -9.68 5.79 -6.43
CA ILE A 151 -9.41 4.96 -7.62
C ILE A 151 -10.61 4.02 -7.84
N GLY A 152 -11.28 4.16 -8.98
CA GLY A 152 -12.53 3.44 -9.27
C GLY A 152 -12.38 2.27 -10.24
N PRO A 153 -13.47 1.55 -10.54
CA PRO A 153 -13.47 0.42 -11.48
C PRO A 153 -12.93 0.76 -12.87
N VAL A 154 -13.17 1.99 -13.36
CA VAL A 154 -12.63 2.46 -14.64
C VAL A 154 -11.09 2.49 -14.63
N HIS A 155 -10.47 2.97 -13.54
CA HIS A 155 -9.02 2.93 -13.38
C HIS A 155 -8.50 1.49 -13.36
N ILE A 156 -9.19 0.59 -12.66
CA ILE A 156 -8.82 -0.83 -12.61
C ILE A 156 -8.90 -1.47 -14.01
N ALA A 157 -9.93 -1.15 -14.80
CA ALA A 157 -10.08 -1.68 -16.17
C ALA A 157 -8.96 -1.19 -17.11
N HIS A 158 -8.60 0.10 -17.03
CA HIS A 158 -7.46 0.65 -17.77
C HIS A 158 -6.14 0.02 -17.33
N MET A 159 -5.91 -0.13 -16.03
CA MET A 159 -4.72 -0.78 -15.48
C MET A 159 -4.61 -2.24 -15.93
N ARG A 160 -5.70 -3.02 -15.90
CA ARG A 160 -5.72 -4.39 -16.42
C ARG A 160 -5.35 -4.43 -17.90
N SER A 161 -6.01 -3.61 -18.71
CA SER A 161 -5.74 -3.53 -20.16
C SER A 161 -4.29 -3.18 -20.47
N ALA A 162 -3.69 -2.27 -19.68
CA ALA A 162 -2.31 -1.85 -19.83
C ALA A 162 -1.32 -2.96 -19.45
N ILE A 163 -1.62 -3.76 -18.41
CA ILE A 163 -0.81 -4.91 -17.99
C ILE A 163 -0.88 -6.03 -19.04
N ASP A 164 -2.07 -6.34 -19.56
CA ASP A 164 -2.27 -7.37 -20.60
C ASP A 164 -1.48 -7.08 -21.88
N GLN A 165 -1.24 -5.81 -22.21
CA GLN A 165 -0.49 -5.41 -23.41
C GLN A 165 1.03 -5.43 -23.23
N LYS A 166 1.52 -5.57 -21.99
CA LYS A 166 2.96 -5.65 -21.68
C LYS A 166 3.51 -7.08 -21.77
N GLU A 167 2.63 -8.09 -21.64
CA GLU A 167 2.94 -9.52 -21.82
C GLU A 167 2.99 -9.91 -23.30
#